data_AF-A0A0N4UGB9-F1
#
_entry.id   AF-A0A0N4UGB9-F1
#
_cell.length_a   1.000
_cell.length_b   1.000
_cell.length_c   1.000
_cell.angle_alpha   90.00
_cell.angle_beta   90.00
_cell.angle_gamma   90.00
#
_symmetry.space_group_name_H-M   'P 1'
#
loop_
_entity.id
_entity.type
_entity.pdbx_description
1 polymer ?
#
loop_
_entity_poly.entity_id
_entity_poly.type
_entity_poly.pdbx_seq_one_letter_code
_entity_poly.pdbx_strand_id
1 'polypeptide(L)'
;MWWGRENTHMGWYFEKRYCQRILLGKGKRKMKILLISLKRNFANVAAASGRPWKDITVAAIREVSQGEKRVAITPQAAESLIKKGIRVVIERGAGVSASFNDDLYQKVGVNVVDKDTAYQSDIIFKVRVPTLEECAKFRPKSTLLSFIYPAQNKNVIDELAKRELTVFGMDCVPRISRAQVYDVLSSMANISGYKAVIEAANHFGRFFTGQITAAGRVPPAKILVIGGGVAGLSSIGTAKGMGAIVRGFDTRSAVKEQVESLGAEFLEIQIKEEGEGIGGYAKEMSKEFIEKEMELFSQQCKEVDIIISTALIPGKPAPRLITKEMIATMKPGSVIVDLAAEAGGNIETTRPGQCYTNSNGVIHIGYTDLPSRLPTQSSPKEQFNVDLNDEVVRGTIVLHQGRMMWPPPVISSPPPSPTLAKKIEEKAVVEVPLSPLQQTFKSAAIYTAGNLNFS
;
A
#
# COMPACT_ATOMS: atom_id res chain seq x y z
N MET A 1 20.78 -3.90 -48.94
CA MET A 1 20.43 -5.26 -48.48
C MET A 1 19.93 -5.15 -47.05
N TRP A 2 18.66 -5.24 -46.67
CA TRP A 2 17.37 -5.38 -47.33
C TRP A 2 16.64 -4.01 -47.33
N TRP A 3 15.84 -3.72 -48.36
CA TRP A 3 15.07 -2.49 -48.55
C TRP A 3 13.57 -2.78 -48.42
N GLY A 4 12.78 -1.79 -47.98
CA GLY A 4 11.33 -1.78 -48.19
C GLY A 4 10.54 -0.89 -47.23
N ARG A 5 10.39 0.40 -47.57
CA ARG A 5 9.24 1.22 -47.14
C ARG A 5 8.11 1.00 -48.15
N GLU A 6 6.86 0.85 -47.68
CA GLU A 6 5.71 1.69 -48.05
C GLU A 6 4.37 1.15 -47.50
N ASN A 7 3.45 2.11 -47.25
CA ASN A 7 1.99 2.01 -47.25
C ASN A 7 1.19 1.59 -45.99
N THR A 8 0.76 2.65 -45.28
CA THR A 8 -0.64 3.10 -45.07
C THR A 8 -1.73 2.17 -44.53
N HIS A 9 -2.43 2.71 -43.52
CA HIS A 9 -3.79 2.43 -43.05
C HIS A 9 -4.04 1.14 -42.22
N MET A 10 -4.04 1.31 -40.90
CA MET A 10 -4.92 0.54 -40.00
C MET A 10 -5.78 1.49 -39.16
N GLY A 11 -6.99 1.75 -39.64
CA GLY A 11 -8.07 2.33 -38.86
C GLY A 11 -8.86 1.21 -38.18
N TRP A 12 -9.05 1.33 -36.87
CA TRP A 12 -9.81 0.39 -36.05
C TRP A 12 -11.31 0.52 -36.33
N TYR A 13 -11.91 -0.58 -36.77
CA TYR A 13 -13.34 -0.75 -37.02
C TYR A 13 -14.11 -0.90 -35.71
N PHE A 14 -15.11 -0.04 -35.51
CA PHE A 14 -16.11 -0.14 -34.43
C PHE A 14 -17.29 -1.00 -34.92
N GLU A 15 -17.59 -2.08 -34.20
CA GLU A 15 -18.64 -3.02 -34.53
C GLU A 15 -20.03 -2.47 -34.15
N LYS A 16 -20.82 -2.07 -35.16
CA LYS A 16 -22.26 -1.82 -35.04
C LYS A 16 -23.05 -2.98 -35.64
N ARG A 17 -23.42 -3.95 -34.81
CA ARG A 17 -24.49 -4.92 -35.10
C ARG A 17 -25.47 -4.95 -33.94
N TYR A 18 -26.37 -3.99 -33.88
CA TYR A 18 -27.71 -4.12 -33.28
C TYR A 18 -28.52 -2.90 -33.76
N CYS A 19 -29.76 -3.12 -34.22
CA CYS A 19 -30.69 -2.13 -34.81
C CYS A 19 -30.60 -1.89 -36.34
N GLN A 20 -30.96 -2.91 -37.13
CA GLN A 20 -31.64 -2.72 -38.43
C GLN A 20 -32.66 -3.85 -38.68
N ARG A 21 -33.84 -3.72 -38.08
CA ARG A 21 -35.09 -4.37 -38.53
C ARG A 21 -36.22 -3.60 -37.88
N ILE A 22 -37.16 -3.13 -38.71
CA ILE A 22 -38.42 -2.39 -38.44
C ILE A 22 -38.41 -1.00 -39.12
N LEU A 23 -39.41 -0.82 -40.00
CA LEU A 23 -39.85 0.39 -40.74
C LEU A 23 -39.51 0.49 -42.24
N LEU A 24 -40.14 -0.39 -43.02
CA LEU A 24 -40.68 -0.04 -44.34
C LEU A 24 -42.13 0.45 -44.13
N GLY A 25 -42.41 1.73 -44.35
CA GLY A 25 -43.77 2.26 -44.28
C GLY A 25 -43.86 3.78 -44.22
N LYS A 26 -44.18 4.40 -45.37
CA LYS A 26 -44.78 5.74 -45.55
C LYS A 26 -44.35 6.84 -44.55
N GLY A 27 -43.26 7.56 -44.85
CA GLY A 27 -42.86 8.71 -44.02
C GLY A 27 -41.70 9.59 -44.52
N LYS A 28 -41.48 9.75 -45.83
CA LYS A 28 -40.29 10.46 -46.36
C LYS A 28 -40.26 11.99 -46.11
N ARG A 29 -41.33 12.64 -45.63
CA ARG A 29 -41.33 14.10 -45.31
C ARG A 29 -41.24 14.46 -43.83
N LYS A 30 -41.65 13.60 -42.89
CA LYS A 30 -41.48 13.87 -41.44
C LYS A 30 -40.08 13.56 -40.91
N MET A 31 -39.31 12.70 -41.60
CA MET A 31 -37.95 12.34 -41.18
C MET A 31 -36.93 13.49 -41.32
N LYS A 32 -37.16 14.42 -42.26
CA LYS A 32 -36.22 15.54 -42.51
C LYS A 32 -36.28 16.62 -41.42
N ILE A 33 -37.43 16.79 -40.77
CA ILE A 33 -37.62 17.72 -39.65
C ILE A 33 -37.13 17.09 -38.34
N LEU A 34 -37.29 15.77 -38.17
CA LEU A 34 -36.79 15.07 -36.99
C LEU A 34 -35.25 14.96 -36.96
N LEU A 35 -34.59 14.79 -38.11
CA LEU A 35 -33.11 14.79 -38.17
C LEU A 35 -32.46 16.16 -37.92
N ILE A 36 -33.16 17.26 -38.23
CA ILE A 36 -32.66 18.62 -37.94
C ILE A 36 -32.87 18.96 -36.46
N SER A 37 -33.94 18.44 -35.84
CA SER A 37 -34.16 18.55 -34.39
C SER A 37 -33.19 17.67 -33.57
N LEU A 38 -32.89 16.45 -34.05
CA LEU A 38 -31.91 15.56 -33.40
C LEU A 38 -30.46 16.04 -33.57
N LYS A 39 -30.09 16.69 -34.69
CA LYS A 39 -28.77 17.36 -34.79
C LYS A 39 -28.64 18.56 -33.85
N ARG A 40 -29.74 19.21 -33.47
CA ARG A 40 -29.75 20.28 -32.46
C ARG A 40 -29.68 19.73 -31.02
N ASN A 41 -30.24 18.55 -30.76
CA ASN A 41 -30.19 17.91 -29.43
C ASN A 41 -28.91 17.10 -29.15
N PHE A 42 -28.08 16.79 -30.15
CA PHE A 42 -26.72 16.27 -29.94
C PHE A 42 -25.63 17.36 -29.89
N ALA A 43 -26.00 18.64 -30.03
CA ALA A 43 -25.12 19.77 -29.73
C ALA A 43 -25.11 20.17 -28.24
N ASN A 44 -25.90 19.48 -27.41
CA ASN A 44 -25.88 19.56 -25.94
C ASN A 44 -25.34 18.25 -25.33
N VAL A 45 -24.32 17.64 -25.96
CA VAL A 45 -23.36 16.88 -25.14
C VAL A 45 -22.67 17.94 -24.30
N ALA A 46 -23.05 18.03 -23.02
CA ALA A 46 -22.44 18.91 -22.05
C ALA A 46 -20.94 18.96 -22.34
N ALA A 47 -20.44 20.13 -22.76
CA ALA A 47 -19.03 20.34 -23.03
C ALA A 47 -18.29 19.73 -21.84
N ALA A 48 -17.46 18.72 -22.08
CA ALA A 48 -16.80 17.96 -21.03
C ALA A 48 -16.25 18.97 -20.02
N SER A 49 -16.86 19.04 -18.84
CA SER A 49 -16.65 20.13 -17.90
C SER A 49 -15.32 19.89 -17.19
N GLY A 50 -14.22 20.16 -17.88
CA GLY A 50 -12.86 19.89 -17.44
C GLY A 50 -11.85 20.63 -18.31
N ARG A 51 -10.73 21.05 -17.70
CA ARG A 51 -9.62 21.64 -18.46
C ARG A 51 -8.90 20.53 -19.25
N PRO A 52 -8.48 20.77 -20.50
CA PRO A 52 -7.67 19.80 -21.25
C PRO A 52 -6.37 19.44 -20.52
N TRP A 53 -5.94 18.18 -20.58
CA TRP A 53 -4.72 17.70 -19.91
C TRP A 53 -3.46 18.51 -20.26
N LYS A 54 -3.34 18.95 -21.52
CA LYS A 54 -2.24 19.81 -22.01
C LYS A 54 -2.12 21.15 -21.28
N ASP A 55 -3.23 21.65 -20.74
CA ASP A 55 -3.27 22.94 -20.07
C ASP A 55 -2.99 22.80 -18.57
N ILE A 56 -3.00 21.57 -18.04
CA ILE A 56 -2.76 21.27 -16.62
C ILE A 56 -1.26 21.09 -16.39
N THR A 57 -0.74 21.77 -15.38
CA THR A 57 0.63 21.59 -14.87
C THR A 57 0.61 20.86 -13.54
N VAL A 58 1.32 19.74 -13.48
CA VAL A 58 1.56 18.95 -12.27
C VAL A 58 2.98 19.21 -11.76
N ALA A 59 3.12 19.47 -10.46
CA ALA A 59 4.41 19.60 -9.79
C ALA A 59 4.64 18.50 -8.76
N ALA A 60 5.88 18.03 -8.65
CA ALA A 60 6.41 17.48 -7.41
C ALA A 60 7.34 18.50 -6.75
N ILE A 61 7.05 18.87 -5.50
CA ILE A 61 7.87 19.81 -4.71
C ILE A 61 8.82 19.05 -3.80
N ARG A 62 9.94 19.69 -3.43
CA ARG A 62 10.92 19.09 -2.53
C ARG A 62 10.39 19.06 -1.11
N GLU A 63 10.69 17.97 -0.41
CA GLU A 63 10.35 17.85 1.00
C GLU A 63 11.27 18.74 1.86
N VAL A 64 10.66 19.56 2.72
CA VAL A 64 11.37 20.47 3.64
C VAL A 64 11.54 19.88 5.03
N SER A 65 10.75 18.86 5.36
CA SER A 65 10.73 18.29 6.69
C SER A 65 11.99 17.45 6.96
N GLN A 66 12.59 17.64 8.14
CA GLN A 66 13.86 17.01 8.50
C GLN A 66 13.79 15.48 8.36
N GLY A 67 14.81 14.90 7.72
CA GLY A 67 14.94 13.45 7.51
C GLY A 67 14.09 12.86 6.38
N GLU A 68 13.22 13.65 5.73
CA GLU A 68 12.48 13.17 4.57
C GLU A 68 13.38 13.08 3.34
N LYS A 69 13.36 11.91 2.69
CA LYS A 69 14.19 11.58 1.54
C LYS A 69 13.38 11.10 0.35
N ARG A 70 12.08 10.84 0.53
CA ARG A 70 11.17 10.43 -0.55
C ARG A 70 10.84 11.61 -1.44
N VAL A 71 10.38 11.30 -2.67
CA VAL A 71 9.84 12.26 -3.62
C VAL A 71 8.48 11.79 -4.09
N ALA A 72 7.55 12.73 -4.28
CA ALA A 72 6.17 12.39 -4.59
C ALA A 72 5.97 11.85 -6.03
N ILE A 73 6.87 12.17 -6.96
CA ILE A 73 6.85 11.67 -8.35
C ILE A 73 8.26 11.20 -8.73
N THR A 74 8.36 9.94 -9.15
CA THR A 74 9.58 9.36 -9.74
C THR A 74 9.68 9.69 -11.23
N PRO A 75 10.87 9.61 -11.87
CA PRO A 75 10.99 9.80 -13.32
C PRO A 75 10.05 8.89 -14.12
N GLN A 76 9.86 7.63 -13.71
CA GLN A 76 8.95 6.69 -14.37
C GLN A 76 7.47 7.10 -14.23
N ALA A 77 7.05 7.56 -13.05
CA ALA A 77 5.70 8.08 -12.86
C ALA A 77 5.47 9.36 -13.67
N ALA A 78 6.47 10.24 -13.74
CA ALA A 78 6.41 11.46 -14.54
C ALA A 78 6.28 11.17 -16.04
N GLU A 79 7.05 10.22 -16.57
CA GLU A 79 6.98 9.78 -17.97
C GLU A 79 5.54 9.33 -18.33
N SER A 80 4.89 8.59 -17.42
CA SER A 80 3.51 8.15 -17.61
C SER A 80 2.50 9.29 -17.65
N LEU A 81 2.70 10.34 -16.83
CA LEU A 81 1.85 11.54 -16.85
C LEU A 81 2.05 12.34 -18.15
N ILE A 82 3.30 12.49 -18.60
CA ILE A 82 3.65 13.19 -19.85
C ILE A 82 3.01 12.47 -21.05
N LYS A 83 3.02 11.13 -21.07
CA LYS A 83 2.35 10.32 -22.11
C LYS A 83 0.83 10.57 -22.20
N LYS A 84 0.19 10.99 -21.11
CA LYS A 84 -1.23 11.41 -21.08
C LYS A 84 -1.44 12.86 -21.55
N GLY A 85 -0.37 13.57 -21.90
CA GLY A 85 -0.38 14.96 -22.34
C GLY A 85 -0.36 15.98 -21.21
N ILE A 86 -0.02 15.58 -19.97
CA ILE A 86 0.06 16.49 -18.82
C ILE A 86 1.45 17.13 -18.78
N ARG A 87 1.52 18.44 -18.51
CA ARG A 87 2.80 19.12 -18.27
C ARG A 87 3.30 18.78 -16.87
N VAL A 88 4.50 18.22 -16.75
CA VAL A 88 5.09 17.87 -15.46
C VAL A 88 6.30 18.76 -15.18
N VAL A 89 6.32 19.36 -14.00
CA VAL A 89 7.44 20.12 -13.47
C VAL A 89 7.94 19.49 -12.17
N ILE A 90 9.21 19.71 -11.84
CA ILE A 90 9.78 19.28 -10.56
C ILE A 90 10.65 20.38 -9.97
N GLU A 91 10.56 20.59 -8.66
CA GLU A 91 11.51 21.47 -7.96
C GLU A 91 12.93 20.90 -8.11
N ARG A 92 13.88 21.76 -8.47
CA ARG A 92 15.30 21.43 -8.55
C ARG A 92 15.78 20.71 -7.28
N GLY A 93 16.36 19.53 -7.45
CA GLY A 93 16.88 18.73 -6.35
C GLY A 93 15.83 17.96 -5.54
N ALA A 94 14.55 17.97 -5.91
CA ALA A 94 13.50 17.28 -5.15
C ALA A 94 13.72 15.76 -5.04
N GLY A 95 14.24 15.13 -6.09
CA GLY A 95 14.46 13.68 -6.14
C GLY A 95 15.84 13.22 -5.67
N VAL A 96 16.77 14.13 -5.37
CA VAL A 96 18.18 13.78 -5.13
C VAL A 96 18.34 12.81 -3.96
N SER A 97 17.65 13.05 -2.85
CA SER A 97 17.66 12.16 -1.67
C SER A 97 17.06 10.78 -1.94
N ALA A 98 16.22 10.66 -2.97
CA ALA A 98 15.64 9.40 -3.44
C ALA A 98 16.48 8.72 -4.55
N SER A 99 17.70 9.23 -4.82
CA SER A 99 18.59 8.80 -5.90
C SER A 99 18.05 9.10 -7.32
N PHE A 100 17.20 10.11 -7.45
CA PHE A 100 16.75 10.63 -8.74
C PHE A 100 17.30 12.03 -8.95
N ASN A 101 18.43 12.14 -9.65
CA ASN A 101 18.98 13.45 -10.00
C ASN A 101 18.10 14.17 -11.04
N ASP A 102 18.28 15.48 -11.16
CA ASP A 102 17.50 16.32 -12.08
C ASP A 102 17.60 15.85 -13.54
N ASP A 103 18.76 15.34 -13.96
CA ASP A 103 18.98 14.83 -15.31
C ASP A 103 18.06 13.65 -15.65
N LEU A 104 17.76 12.77 -14.68
CA LEU A 104 16.83 11.65 -14.89
C LEU A 104 15.41 12.15 -15.16
N TYR A 105 15.00 13.26 -14.55
CA TYR A 105 13.72 13.89 -14.82
C TYR A 105 13.70 14.59 -16.19
N GLN A 106 14.76 15.33 -16.53
CA GLN A 106 14.87 16.00 -17.82
C GLN A 106 14.85 15.00 -19.00
N LYS A 107 15.52 13.85 -18.85
CA LYS A 107 15.53 12.78 -19.87
C LYS A 107 14.16 12.25 -20.25
N VAL A 108 13.21 12.26 -19.32
CA VAL A 108 11.82 11.81 -19.56
C VAL A 108 10.88 12.97 -19.93
N GLY A 109 11.41 14.18 -20.12
CA GLY A 109 10.66 15.37 -20.56
C GLY A 109 10.07 16.21 -19.43
N VAL A 110 10.49 16.03 -18.18
CA VAL A 110 10.07 16.87 -17.06
C VAL A 110 10.87 18.17 -17.04
N ASN A 111 10.18 19.29 -16.83
CA ASN A 111 10.84 20.58 -16.64
C ASN A 111 11.29 20.75 -15.19
N VAL A 112 12.60 20.93 -14.99
CA VAL A 112 13.18 21.24 -13.67
C VAL A 112 13.10 22.75 -13.44
N VAL A 113 12.42 23.16 -12.37
CA VAL A 113 12.11 24.57 -12.07
C VAL A 113 12.61 24.97 -10.68
N ASP A 114 12.67 26.28 -10.42
CA ASP A 114 12.92 26.78 -9.07
C ASP A 114 11.74 26.50 -8.13
N LYS A 115 11.98 26.71 -6.83
CA LYS A 115 10.99 26.47 -5.79
C LYS A 115 9.71 27.27 -6.04
N ASP A 116 9.78 28.59 -6.19
CA ASP A 116 8.58 29.43 -6.24
C ASP A 116 7.73 29.10 -7.47
N THR A 117 8.36 28.80 -8.61
CA THR A 117 7.67 28.33 -9.82
C THR A 117 6.93 27.00 -9.59
N ALA A 118 7.54 26.04 -8.87
CA ALA A 118 6.89 24.75 -8.61
C ALA A 118 5.57 24.90 -7.81
N TYR A 119 5.55 25.78 -6.81
CA TYR A 119 4.35 26.05 -5.99
C TYR A 119 3.21 26.75 -6.76
N GLN A 120 3.47 27.29 -7.96
CA GLN A 120 2.45 27.93 -8.80
C GLN A 120 1.71 26.98 -9.76
N SER A 121 1.95 25.66 -9.64
CA SER A 121 1.32 24.65 -10.50
C SER A 121 -0.16 24.42 -10.20
N ASP A 122 -0.90 23.84 -11.16
CA ASP A 122 -2.33 23.57 -10.99
C ASP A 122 -2.59 22.41 -10.03
N ILE A 123 -1.74 21.37 -10.07
CA ILE A 123 -1.78 20.21 -9.19
C ILE A 123 -0.40 20.02 -8.57
N ILE A 124 -0.33 19.85 -7.26
CA ILE A 124 0.90 19.71 -6.52
C ILE A 124 0.86 18.39 -5.74
N PHE A 125 1.90 17.59 -5.95
CA PHE A 125 2.15 16.36 -5.21
C PHE A 125 3.23 16.62 -4.17
N LYS A 126 2.92 16.28 -2.93
CA LYS A 126 3.82 16.30 -1.78
C LYS A 126 3.67 14.97 -1.04
N VAL A 127 4.72 14.53 -0.37
CA VAL A 127 4.67 13.34 0.48
C VAL A 127 4.06 13.71 1.82
N ARG A 128 4.69 14.62 2.57
CA ARG A 128 4.25 14.98 3.93
C ARG A 128 3.21 16.09 3.95
N VAL A 129 2.62 16.30 5.13
CA VAL A 129 1.76 17.45 5.42
C VAL A 129 2.54 18.74 5.14
N PRO A 130 1.99 19.71 4.39
CA PRO A 130 2.63 21.00 4.19
C PRO A 130 2.83 21.74 5.51
N THR A 131 3.94 22.46 5.63
CA THR A 131 4.12 23.41 6.74
C THR A 131 3.24 24.64 6.53
N LEU A 132 3.00 25.41 7.60
CA LEU A 132 2.24 26.67 7.50
C LEU A 132 2.88 27.67 6.52
N GLU A 133 4.21 27.67 6.42
CA GLU A 133 4.93 28.50 5.44
C GLU A 133 4.71 28.02 4.00
N GLU A 134 4.64 26.71 3.78
CA GLU A 134 4.32 26.14 2.47
C GLU A 134 2.88 26.44 2.06
N CYS A 135 1.92 26.40 3.01
CA CYS A 135 0.53 26.76 2.76
C CYS A 135 0.39 28.14 2.13
N ALA A 136 1.20 29.12 2.57
CA ALA A 136 1.19 30.48 2.05
C ALA A 136 1.76 30.62 0.61
N LYS A 137 2.40 29.58 0.06
CA LYS A 137 3.04 29.64 -1.27
C LYS A 137 2.18 29.03 -2.37
N PHE A 138 1.25 28.15 -2.02
CA PHE A 138 0.39 27.51 -3.01
C PHE A 138 -0.43 28.53 -3.78
N ARG A 139 -0.50 28.34 -5.10
CA ARG A 139 -1.41 29.07 -5.98
C ARG A 139 -2.86 28.93 -5.47
N PRO A 140 -3.63 30.03 -5.36
CA PRO A 140 -5.04 29.94 -5.03
C PRO A 140 -5.80 29.04 -6.01
N LYS A 141 -6.78 28.26 -5.52
CA LYS A 141 -7.59 27.32 -6.30
C LYS A 141 -6.81 26.18 -6.96
N SER A 142 -5.59 25.88 -6.51
CA SER A 142 -4.85 24.69 -6.94
C SER A 142 -5.34 23.41 -6.24
N THR A 143 -4.87 22.27 -6.72
CA THR A 143 -5.11 20.96 -6.10
C THR A 143 -3.85 20.47 -5.41
N LEU A 144 -3.97 20.00 -4.17
CA LEU A 144 -2.88 19.37 -3.41
C LEU A 144 -3.20 17.89 -3.15
N LEU A 145 -2.20 17.04 -3.36
CA LEU A 145 -2.20 15.65 -2.96
C LEU A 145 -1.03 15.40 -2.02
N SER A 146 -1.32 15.02 -0.78
CA SER A 146 -0.31 14.68 0.22
C SER A 146 -0.92 13.87 1.36
N PHE A 147 -0.09 13.38 2.28
CA PHE A 147 -0.59 13.10 3.62
C PHE A 147 -1.08 14.40 4.27
N ILE A 148 -2.21 14.36 4.98
CA ILE A 148 -2.85 15.51 5.62
C ILE A 148 -3.20 15.24 7.08
N TYR A 149 -3.67 14.03 7.41
CA TYR A 149 -4.12 13.66 8.77
C TYR A 149 -5.09 14.71 9.34
N PRO A 150 -6.31 14.83 8.78
CA PRO A 150 -7.18 15.98 9.01
C PRO A 150 -7.68 16.14 10.44
N ALA A 151 -7.75 15.05 11.21
CA ALA A 151 -8.12 15.11 12.62
C ALA A 151 -7.04 15.78 13.48
N GLN A 152 -5.77 15.75 13.06
CA GLN A 152 -4.62 16.24 13.83
C GLN A 152 -4.15 17.63 13.38
N ASN A 153 -4.32 17.96 12.09
CA ASN A 153 -3.72 19.16 11.48
C ASN A 153 -4.75 20.23 11.10
N LYS A 154 -5.64 20.60 12.03
CA LYS A 154 -6.71 21.58 11.78
C LYS A 154 -6.16 22.93 11.29
N ASN A 155 -5.09 23.42 11.89
CA ASN A 155 -4.44 24.68 11.52
C ASN A 155 -3.94 24.69 10.07
N VAL A 156 -3.33 23.60 9.60
CA VAL A 156 -2.88 23.46 8.22
C VAL A 156 -4.08 23.47 7.28
N ILE A 157 -5.14 22.75 7.61
CA ILE A 157 -6.38 22.72 6.82
C ILE A 157 -7.02 24.10 6.72
N ASP A 158 -7.10 24.84 7.83
CA ASP A 158 -7.66 26.19 7.85
C ASP A 158 -6.88 27.13 6.91
N GLU A 159 -5.55 27.04 6.86
CA GLU A 159 -4.72 27.84 5.93
C GLU A 159 -4.90 27.43 4.46
N LEU A 160 -4.99 26.13 4.18
CA LEU A 160 -5.27 25.64 2.82
C LEU A 160 -6.67 26.06 2.36
N ALA A 161 -7.64 26.09 3.28
CA ALA A 161 -9.02 26.49 3.01
C ALA A 161 -9.13 27.98 2.64
N LYS A 162 -8.39 28.86 3.32
CA LYS A 162 -8.34 30.31 3.00
C LYS A 162 -7.90 30.60 1.57
N ARG A 163 -7.13 29.71 0.95
CA ARG A 163 -6.66 29.83 -0.43
C ARG A 163 -7.54 29.10 -1.44
N GLU A 164 -8.70 28.60 -1.01
CA GLU A 164 -9.65 27.87 -1.83
C GLU A 164 -9.05 26.62 -2.50
N LEU A 165 -8.07 25.95 -1.86
CA LEU A 165 -7.48 24.74 -2.42
C LEU A 165 -8.47 23.57 -2.43
N THR A 166 -8.27 22.67 -3.40
CA THR A 166 -8.82 21.31 -3.35
C THR A 166 -7.75 20.37 -2.82
N VAL A 167 -8.03 19.63 -1.75
CA VAL A 167 -7.02 18.81 -1.06
C VAL A 167 -7.48 17.37 -0.98
N PHE A 168 -6.64 16.47 -1.46
CA PHE A 168 -6.78 15.02 -1.31
C PHE A 168 -5.81 14.53 -0.25
N GLY A 169 -6.34 13.96 0.84
CA GLY A 169 -5.55 13.34 1.89
C GLY A 169 -5.25 11.89 1.52
N MET A 170 -3.99 11.57 1.26
CA MET A 170 -3.60 10.19 0.92
C MET A 170 -3.76 9.21 2.10
N ASP A 171 -3.85 9.73 3.33
CA ASP A 171 -4.25 8.98 4.53
C ASP A 171 -5.77 8.72 4.61
N CYS A 172 -6.57 9.42 3.81
CA CYS A 172 -8.03 9.33 3.80
C CYS A 172 -8.57 8.38 2.71
N VAL A 173 -7.69 7.71 1.96
CA VAL A 173 -8.11 6.73 0.94
C VAL A 173 -8.93 5.62 1.62
N PRO A 174 -10.18 5.37 1.19
CA PRO A 174 -11.03 4.38 1.84
C PRO A 174 -10.48 2.97 1.62
N ARG A 175 -10.53 2.14 2.67
CA ARG A 175 -10.08 0.74 2.61
C ARG A 175 -11.13 -0.19 2.00
N ILE A 176 -11.28 -0.07 0.69
CA ILE A 176 -12.17 -0.91 -0.14
C ILE A 176 -11.37 -1.55 -1.28
N SER A 177 -11.80 -2.70 -1.79
CA SER A 177 -11.02 -3.49 -2.76
C SER A 177 -10.59 -2.69 -3.99
N ARG A 178 -11.45 -1.81 -4.53
CA ARG A 178 -11.12 -0.99 -5.71
C ARG A 178 -10.11 0.13 -5.43
N ALA A 179 -9.91 0.50 -4.16
CA ALA A 179 -9.02 1.56 -3.74
C ALA A 179 -7.64 1.06 -3.27
N GLN A 180 -7.45 -0.26 -3.18
CA GLN A 180 -6.21 -0.85 -2.65
C GLN A 180 -4.96 -0.40 -3.43
N VAL A 181 -5.06 -0.21 -4.75
CA VAL A 181 -3.97 0.31 -5.59
C VAL A 181 -3.56 1.75 -5.25
N TYR A 182 -4.45 2.50 -4.60
CA TYR A 182 -4.21 3.88 -4.16
C TYR A 182 -3.88 3.97 -2.66
N ASP A 183 -3.88 2.86 -1.94
CA ASP A 183 -3.61 2.84 -0.49
C ASP A 183 -2.11 3.03 -0.21
N VAL A 184 -1.74 4.30 -0.04
CA VAL A 184 -0.38 4.70 0.29
C VAL A 184 0.01 4.23 1.69
N LEU A 185 -0.92 4.12 2.65
CA LEU A 185 -0.61 3.64 4.00
C LEU A 185 -0.17 2.18 3.97
N SER A 186 -0.88 1.33 3.22
CA SER A 186 -0.48 -0.07 3.04
C SER A 186 0.88 -0.17 2.34
N SER A 187 1.11 0.64 1.31
CA SER A 187 2.41 0.68 0.62
C SER A 187 3.56 1.05 1.56
N MET A 188 3.38 2.11 2.38
CA MET A 188 4.39 2.54 3.34
C MET A 188 4.57 1.54 4.48
N ALA A 189 3.49 0.94 4.98
CA ALA A 189 3.53 -0.09 6.00
C ALA A 189 4.32 -1.32 5.53
N ASN A 190 4.11 -1.76 4.29
CA ASN A 190 4.88 -2.85 3.69
C ASN A 190 6.38 -2.52 3.67
N ILE A 191 6.75 -1.32 3.22
CA ILE A 191 8.16 -0.92 3.17
C ILE A 191 8.75 -0.79 4.58
N SER A 192 8.00 -0.24 5.54
CA SER A 192 8.42 -0.15 6.94
C SER A 192 8.67 -1.52 7.54
N GLY A 193 7.82 -2.51 7.26
CA GLY A 193 7.99 -3.89 7.74
C GLY A 193 9.27 -4.54 7.23
N TYR A 194 9.49 -4.49 5.92
CA TYR A 194 10.76 -4.93 5.33
C TYR A 194 11.95 -4.20 5.95
N LYS A 195 11.89 -2.87 6.02
CA LYS A 195 13.00 -2.05 6.49
C LYS A 195 13.29 -2.28 7.98
N ALA A 196 12.28 -2.56 8.80
CA ALA A 196 12.46 -2.92 10.21
C ALA A 196 13.35 -4.14 10.38
N VAL A 197 13.15 -5.17 9.55
CA VAL A 197 13.96 -6.39 9.58
C VAL A 197 15.40 -6.10 9.16
N ILE A 198 15.59 -5.28 8.12
CA ILE A 198 16.94 -4.89 7.66
C ILE A 198 17.67 -4.06 8.72
N GLU A 199 17.00 -3.11 9.35
CA GLU A 199 17.58 -2.33 10.46
C GLU A 199 17.90 -3.24 11.65
N ALA A 200 17.00 -4.17 11.99
CA ALA A 200 17.27 -5.15 13.04
C ALA A 200 18.51 -6.00 12.73
N ALA A 201 18.62 -6.53 11.51
CA ALA A 201 19.76 -7.32 11.07
C ALA A 201 21.07 -6.52 11.06
N ASN A 202 21.03 -5.24 10.70
CA ASN A 202 22.20 -4.36 10.70
C ASN A 202 22.74 -4.09 12.11
N HIS A 203 21.85 -4.04 13.11
CA HIS A 203 22.22 -3.80 14.50
C HIS A 203 22.48 -5.08 15.30
N PHE A 204 21.98 -6.23 14.84
CA PHE A 204 22.11 -7.50 15.54
C PHE A 204 23.47 -8.16 15.26
N GLY A 205 24.25 -8.41 16.31
CA GLY A 205 25.62 -8.94 16.20
C GLY A 205 25.75 -10.43 15.85
N ARG A 206 24.67 -11.11 15.43
CA ARG A 206 24.64 -12.54 15.10
C ARG A 206 23.90 -12.79 13.78
N PHE A 207 24.14 -13.96 13.18
CA PHE A 207 23.41 -14.37 11.98
C PHE A 207 21.92 -14.63 12.26
N PHE A 208 21.08 -14.27 11.29
CA PHE A 208 19.67 -14.67 11.26
C PHE A 208 19.53 -16.14 10.89
N THR A 209 20.23 -16.55 9.84
CA THR A 209 20.22 -17.93 9.37
C THR A 209 21.05 -18.83 10.27
N GLY A 210 20.48 -19.94 10.69
CA GLY A 210 21.23 -21.00 11.36
C GLY A 210 22.18 -21.70 10.39
N GLN A 211 23.41 -21.96 10.82
CA GLN A 211 24.44 -22.57 9.97
C GLN A 211 25.19 -23.65 10.75
N ILE A 212 25.56 -24.72 10.05
CA ILE A 212 26.51 -25.73 10.53
C ILE A 212 27.79 -25.51 9.73
N THR A 213 28.86 -25.16 10.43
CA THR A 213 30.17 -24.87 9.82
C THR A 213 31.25 -25.73 10.46
N ALA A 214 32.46 -25.73 9.90
CA ALA A 214 33.61 -26.40 10.50
C ALA A 214 33.93 -25.88 11.92
N ALA A 215 33.57 -24.61 12.22
CA ALA A 215 33.77 -24.00 13.53
C ALA A 215 32.64 -24.31 14.54
N GLY A 216 31.62 -25.08 14.13
CA GLY A 216 30.49 -25.46 14.97
C GLY A 216 29.13 -25.04 14.42
N ARG A 217 28.10 -25.24 15.25
CA ARG A 217 26.69 -24.95 14.93
C ARG A 217 26.27 -23.62 15.51
N VAL A 218 25.83 -22.70 14.65
CA VAL A 218 25.21 -21.43 15.05
C VAL A 218 23.69 -21.56 14.90
N PRO A 219 22.90 -21.39 15.97
CA PRO A 219 21.45 -21.44 15.87
C PRO A 219 20.90 -20.19 15.16
N PRO A 220 19.77 -20.32 14.44
CA PRO A 220 19.10 -19.18 13.82
C PRO A 220 18.63 -18.17 14.87
N ALA A 221 18.49 -16.91 14.47
CA ALA A 221 17.87 -15.89 15.30
C ALA A 221 16.38 -16.21 15.51
N LYS A 222 15.87 -15.92 16.71
CA LYS A 222 14.44 -15.99 17.03
C LYS A 222 13.85 -14.58 17.01
N ILE A 223 12.80 -14.37 16.21
CA ILE A 223 12.17 -13.07 16.01
C ILE A 223 10.70 -13.15 16.38
N LEU A 224 10.24 -12.25 17.25
CA LEU A 224 8.82 -12.06 17.56
C LEU A 224 8.30 -10.82 16.81
N VAL A 225 7.18 -10.98 16.09
CA VAL A 225 6.46 -9.88 15.47
C VAL A 225 5.10 -9.70 16.16
N ILE A 226 4.85 -8.51 16.70
CA ILE A 226 3.63 -8.17 17.44
C ILE A 226 2.76 -7.26 16.58
N GLY A 227 1.61 -7.78 16.15
CA GLY A 227 0.72 -7.22 15.15
C GLY A 227 0.97 -7.85 13.77
N GLY A 228 -0.10 -8.32 13.14
CA GLY A 228 -0.12 -8.87 11.77
C GLY A 228 -0.97 -8.02 10.83
N GLY A 229 -0.76 -6.70 10.88
CA GLY A 229 -1.11 -5.81 9.78
C GLY A 229 -0.11 -5.93 8.62
N VAL A 230 -0.22 -5.03 7.63
CA VAL A 230 0.67 -5.04 6.45
C VAL A 230 2.15 -4.95 6.83
N ALA A 231 2.51 -4.11 7.80
CA ALA A 231 3.89 -4.00 8.29
C ALA A 231 4.36 -5.26 9.02
N GLY A 232 3.50 -5.85 9.84
CA GLY A 232 3.79 -7.09 10.56
C GLY A 232 4.02 -8.27 9.62
N LEU A 233 3.10 -8.49 8.67
CA LEU A 233 3.22 -9.56 7.67
C LEU A 233 4.45 -9.38 6.77
N SER A 234 4.76 -8.14 6.37
CA SER A 234 5.99 -7.84 5.63
C SER A 234 7.25 -8.14 6.43
N SER A 235 7.24 -7.80 7.73
CA SER A 235 8.33 -8.14 8.65
C SER A 235 8.50 -9.65 8.76
N ILE A 236 7.40 -10.39 8.92
CA ILE A 236 7.39 -11.86 9.01
C ILE A 236 7.98 -12.47 7.74
N GLY A 237 7.47 -12.09 6.56
CA GLY A 237 7.95 -12.61 5.28
C GLY A 237 9.44 -12.32 5.06
N THR A 238 9.88 -11.10 5.38
CA THR A 238 11.29 -10.70 5.24
C THR A 238 12.20 -11.47 6.21
N ALA A 239 11.83 -11.55 7.49
CA ALA A 239 12.58 -12.28 8.50
C ALA A 239 12.68 -13.78 8.19
N LYS A 240 11.58 -14.39 7.74
CA LYS A 240 11.56 -15.79 7.31
C LYS A 240 12.45 -16.01 6.09
N GLY A 241 12.38 -15.12 5.10
CA GLY A 241 13.24 -15.15 3.91
C GLY A 241 14.74 -15.04 4.25
N MET A 242 15.09 -14.39 5.37
CA MET A 242 16.46 -14.31 5.89
C MET A 242 16.87 -15.51 6.77
N GLY A 243 16.02 -16.53 6.90
CA GLY A 243 16.32 -17.78 7.59
C GLY A 243 16.17 -17.74 9.11
N ALA A 244 15.50 -16.72 9.67
CA ALA A 244 15.18 -16.67 11.08
C ALA A 244 14.00 -17.60 11.45
N ILE A 245 13.90 -17.97 12.73
CA ILE A 245 12.69 -18.55 13.31
C ILE A 245 11.78 -17.39 13.70
N VAL A 246 10.60 -17.33 13.10
CA VAL A 246 9.67 -16.21 13.29
C VAL A 246 8.43 -16.70 14.05
N ARG A 247 8.08 -15.95 15.09
CA ARG A 247 6.84 -16.07 15.86
C ARG A 247 6.02 -14.80 15.65
N GLY A 248 4.72 -14.93 15.40
CA GLY A 248 3.80 -13.81 15.20
C GLY A 248 2.67 -13.84 16.21
N PHE A 249 2.21 -12.66 16.63
CA PHE A 249 1.02 -12.52 17.48
C PHE A 249 0.13 -11.40 16.94
N ASP A 250 -1.19 -11.61 16.89
CA ASP A 250 -2.21 -10.59 16.62
C ASP A 250 -3.48 -10.98 17.38
N THR A 251 -4.27 -9.99 17.81
CA THR A 251 -5.53 -10.23 18.53
C THR A 251 -6.67 -10.70 17.61
N ARG A 252 -6.51 -10.54 16.29
CA ARG A 252 -7.48 -10.97 15.28
C ARG A 252 -7.15 -12.39 14.82
N SER A 253 -8.11 -13.31 14.98
CA SER A 253 -7.98 -14.71 14.56
C SER A 253 -7.77 -14.87 13.05
N ALA A 254 -8.33 -13.98 12.22
CA ALA A 254 -8.17 -13.99 10.77
C ALA A 254 -6.72 -13.84 10.29
N VAL A 255 -5.84 -13.31 11.14
CA VAL A 255 -4.42 -13.10 10.83
C VAL A 255 -3.61 -14.38 11.00
N LYS A 256 -4.11 -15.35 11.77
CA LYS A 256 -3.44 -16.62 12.03
C LYS A 256 -3.04 -17.33 10.74
N GLU A 257 -4.00 -17.54 9.84
CA GLU A 257 -3.76 -18.24 8.57
C GLU A 257 -2.73 -17.49 7.71
N GLN A 258 -2.76 -16.15 7.73
CA GLN A 258 -1.79 -15.32 7.00
C GLN A 258 -0.37 -15.49 7.55
N VAL A 259 -0.21 -15.49 8.88
CA VAL A 259 1.09 -15.70 9.55
C VAL A 259 1.62 -17.10 9.27
N GLU A 260 0.79 -18.13 9.40
CA GLU A 260 1.17 -19.53 9.15
C GLU A 260 1.51 -19.76 7.66
N SER A 261 0.80 -19.12 6.73
CA SER A 261 1.09 -19.19 5.29
C SER A 261 2.48 -18.65 4.93
N LEU A 262 3.01 -17.71 5.73
CA LEU A 262 4.36 -17.18 5.60
C LEU A 262 5.41 -18.03 6.33
N GLY A 263 5.01 -19.15 6.94
CA GLY A 263 5.89 -20.09 7.63
C GLY A 263 6.34 -19.64 9.02
N ALA A 264 5.61 -18.71 9.65
CA ALA A 264 5.83 -18.31 11.03
C ALA A 264 4.88 -19.05 11.98
N GLU A 265 5.32 -19.22 13.22
CA GLU A 265 4.51 -19.76 14.31
C GLU A 265 3.55 -18.68 14.82
N PHE A 266 2.24 -18.93 14.79
CA PHE A 266 1.26 -18.01 15.37
C PHE A 266 1.08 -18.31 16.87
N LEU A 267 1.35 -17.32 17.71
CA LEU A 267 1.18 -17.42 19.16
C LEU A 267 -0.27 -17.14 19.54
N GLU A 268 -0.85 -18.01 20.37
CA GLU A 268 -2.24 -17.90 20.84
C GLU A 268 -2.31 -17.71 22.36
N ILE A 269 -3.34 -16.99 22.79
CA ILE A 269 -3.71 -16.87 24.20
C ILE A 269 -4.87 -17.83 24.48
N GLN A 270 -4.85 -18.50 25.63
CA GLN A 270 -5.88 -19.46 26.06
C GLN A 270 -7.20 -18.78 26.52
N ILE A 271 -7.57 -17.65 25.91
CA ILE A 271 -8.83 -16.94 26.15
C ILE A 271 -9.48 -16.73 24.79
N LYS A 272 -10.66 -17.33 24.59
CA LYS A 272 -11.44 -17.15 23.36
C LYS A 272 -12.21 -15.84 23.41
N GLU A 273 -11.51 -14.74 23.17
CA GLU A 273 -12.09 -13.42 22.92
C GLU A 273 -11.68 -12.95 21.52
N GLU A 274 -12.64 -12.59 20.67
CA GLU A 274 -12.32 -12.08 19.33
C GLU A 274 -11.93 -10.61 19.39
N GLY A 275 -10.73 -10.26 18.92
CA GLY A 275 -10.23 -8.90 18.84
C GLY A 275 -10.62 -8.11 17.58
N GLU A 276 -11.46 -8.67 16.71
CA GLU A 276 -11.88 -8.00 15.49
C GLU A 276 -12.86 -6.86 15.78
N GLY A 277 -12.55 -5.68 15.24
CA GLY A 277 -13.34 -4.47 15.29
C GLY A 277 -13.87 -4.09 13.90
N ILE A 278 -14.47 -2.90 13.82
CA ILE A 278 -15.11 -2.43 12.59
C ILE A 278 -14.04 -2.21 11.49
N GLY A 279 -14.27 -2.77 10.30
CA GLY A 279 -13.40 -2.58 9.13
C GLY A 279 -12.07 -3.35 9.21
N GLY A 280 -12.00 -4.43 9.98
CA GLY A 280 -10.81 -5.29 10.10
C GLY A 280 -9.71 -4.74 11.01
N TYR A 281 -9.98 -3.64 11.73
CA TYR A 281 -9.10 -3.12 12.78
C TYR A 281 -9.26 -3.89 14.09
N ALA A 282 -8.27 -3.83 14.97
CA ALA A 282 -8.39 -4.39 16.31
C ALA A 282 -9.28 -3.51 17.21
N LYS A 283 -10.04 -4.14 18.11
CA LYS A 283 -10.72 -3.48 19.22
C LYS A 283 -9.88 -3.57 20.51
N GLU A 284 -10.26 -2.80 21.51
CA GLU A 284 -9.68 -2.88 22.85
C GLU A 284 -10.19 -4.15 23.56
N MET A 285 -9.27 -4.94 24.12
CA MET A 285 -9.55 -6.25 24.72
C MET A 285 -9.88 -6.14 26.21
N SER A 286 -10.46 -7.18 26.79
CA SER A 286 -10.69 -7.26 28.23
C SER A 286 -9.38 -7.20 29.04
N LYS A 287 -9.49 -6.79 30.32
CA LYS A 287 -8.32 -6.75 31.23
C LYS A 287 -7.66 -8.12 31.38
N GLU A 288 -8.46 -9.18 31.47
CA GLU A 288 -7.97 -10.56 31.59
C GLU A 288 -7.20 -11.00 30.34
N PHE A 289 -7.67 -10.61 29.15
CA PHE A 289 -6.94 -10.84 27.90
C PHE A 289 -5.60 -10.11 27.89
N ILE A 290 -5.58 -8.83 28.28
CA ILE A 290 -4.35 -8.03 28.35
C ILE A 290 -3.36 -8.64 29.36
N GLU A 291 -3.82 -9.11 30.52
CA GLU A 291 -2.93 -9.76 31.50
C GLU A 291 -2.26 -11.01 30.92
N LYS A 292 -3.01 -11.85 30.19
CA LYS A 292 -2.47 -13.03 29.52
C LYS A 292 -1.59 -12.70 28.32
N GLU A 293 -1.91 -11.65 27.59
CA GLU A 293 -1.08 -11.12 26.51
C GLU A 293 0.29 -10.67 27.06
N MET A 294 0.29 -9.94 28.17
CA MET A 294 1.52 -9.50 28.83
C MET A 294 2.31 -10.68 29.42
N GLU A 295 1.64 -11.70 29.97
CA GLU A 295 2.29 -12.94 30.42
C GLU A 295 2.98 -13.65 29.25
N LEU A 296 2.30 -13.79 28.11
CA LEU A 296 2.86 -14.38 26.89
C LEU A 296 4.11 -13.62 26.43
N PHE A 297 4.04 -12.28 26.33
CA PHE A 297 5.19 -11.47 25.91
C PHE A 297 6.35 -11.54 26.90
N SER A 298 6.08 -11.59 28.21
CA SER A 298 7.11 -11.79 29.24
C SER A 298 7.88 -13.11 29.04
N GLN A 299 7.18 -14.20 28.72
CA GLN A 299 7.84 -15.48 28.43
C GLN A 299 8.63 -15.44 27.12
N GLN A 300 8.08 -14.83 26.07
CA GLN A 300 8.77 -14.71 24.79
C GLN A 300 10.04 -13.86 24.88
N CYS A 301 10.02 -12.75 25.62
CA CYS A 301 11.17 -11.84 25.78
C CYS A 301 12.43 -12.54 26.33
N LYS A 302 12.27 -13.60 27.14
CA LYS A 302 13.40 -14.39 27.67
C LYS A 302 14.11 -15.20 26.58
N GLU A 303 13.40 -15.58 25.52
CA GLU A 303 13.92 -16.50 24.50
C GLU A 303 14.33 -15.83 23.20
N VAL A 304 13.53 -14.85 22.75
CA VAL A 304 13.68 -14.24 21.44
C VAL A 304 14.87 -13.27 21.42
N ASP A 305 15.51 -13.17 20.27
CA ASP A 305 16.64 -12.28 20.08
C ASP A 305 16.19 -10.92 19.54
N ILE A 306 15.10 -10.88 18.77
CA ILE A 306 14.57 -9.66 18.16
C ILE A 306 13.05 -9.55 18.37
N ILE A 307 12.57 -8.34 18.65
CA ILE A 307 11.13 -8.02 18.69
C ILE A 307 10.84 -6.89 17.69
N ILE A 308 9.81 -7.06 16.87
CA ILE A 308 9.27 -6.02 15.99
C ILE A 308 7.82 -5.77 16.37
N SER A 309 7.51 -4.58 16.91
CA SER A 309 6.15 -4.22 17.32
C SER A 309 5.50 -3.28 16.31
N THR A 310 4.28 -3.61 15.89
CA THR A 310 3.53 -2.89 14.86
C THR A 310 2.09 -2.60 15.28
N ALA A 311 1.77 -2.74 16.56
CA ALA A 311 0.40 -2.63 17.05
C ALA A 311 -0.02 -1.17 17.10
N LEU A 312 -0.97 -0.79 16.24
CA LEU A 312 -1.49 0.57 16.17
C LEU A 312 -3.01 0.55 15.94
N ILE A 313 -3.73 1.25 16.82
CA ILE A 313 -5.17 1.49 16.68
C ILE A 313 -5.35 2.93 16.18
N PRO A 314 -6.02 3.14 15.02
CA PRO A 314 -6.22 4.49 14.49
C PRO A 314 -6.86 5.44 15.51
N GLY A 315 -6.28 6.62 15.67
CA GLY A 315 -6.81 7.68 16.55
C GLY A 315 -6.54 7.47 18.05
N LYS A 316 -5.92 6.36 18.46
CA LYS A 316 -5.49 6.12 19.84
C LYS A 316 -3.96 6.10 19.95
N PRO A 317 -3.40 6.42 21.13
CA PRO A 317 -2.00 6.13 21.41
C PRO A 317 -1.69 4.64 21.23
N ALA A 318 -0.45 4.33 20.85
CA ALA A 318 0.01 2.95 20.73
C ALA A 318 -0.07 2.24 22.10
N PRO A 319 -0.61 1.01 22.17
CA PRO A 319 -0.66 0.25 23.42
C PRO A 319 0.76 -0.13 23.87
N ARG A 320 1.04 -0.05 25.17
CA ARG A 320 2.31 -0.48 25.76
C ARG A 320 2.28 -1.99 25.98
N LEU A 321 3.00 -2.72 25.13
CA LEU A 321 2.99 -4.19 25.09
C LEU A 321 4.28 -4.80 25.64
N ILE A 322 5.39 -4.06 25.58
CA ILE A 322 6.70 -4.52 26.05
C ILE A 322 7.17 -3.57 27.15
N THR A 323 7.20 -4.05 28.39
CA THR A 323 7.60 -3.25 29.56
C THR A 323 9.10 -3.24 29.75
N LYS A 324 9.58 -2.28 30.54
CA LYS A 324 10.99 -2.18 30.93
C LYS A 324 11.48 -3.47 31.61
N GLU A 325 10.67 -4.10 32.44
CA GLU A 325 10.99 -5.35 33.15
C GLU A 325 11.17 -6.50 32.16
N MET A 326 10.28 -6.61 31.16
CA MET A 326 10.39 -7.62 30.11
C MET A 326 11.71 -7.45 29.32
N ILE A 327 12.05 -6.21 28.95
CA ILE A 327 13.29 -5.89 28.23
C ILE A 327 14.52 -6.25 29.05
N ALA A 328 14.48 -6.08 30.38
CA ALA A 328 15.57 -6.45 31.26
C ALA A 328 15.83 -7.98 31.30
N THR A 329 14.86 -8.80 30.89
CA THR A 329 15.03 -10.25 30.76
C THR A 329 15.57 -10.71 29.40
N MET A 330 15.65 -9.80 28.42
CA MET A 330 16.21 -10.12 27.11
C MET A 330 17.73 -10.30 27.18
N LYS A 331 18.26 -11.06 26.21
CA LYS A 331 19.71 -11.30 26.09
C LYS A 331 20.43 -9.99 25.71
N PRO A 332 21.66 -9.76 26.20
CA PRO A 332 22.50 -8.67 25.69
C PRO A 332 22.73 -8.81 24.18
N GLY A 333 22.66 -7.69 23.46
CA GLY A 333 22.73 -7.66 22.00
C GLY A 333 21.41 -7.91 21.28
N SER A 334 20.33 -8.24 22.00
CA SER A 334 18.98 -8.27 21.42
C SER A 334 18.59 -6.93 20.81
N VAL A 335 17.74 -6.95 19.78
CA VAL A 335 17.26 -5.75 19.08
C VAL A 335 15.75 -5.65 19.17
N ILE A 336 15.24 -4.48 19.48
CA ILE A 336 13.80 -4.21 19.46
C ILE A 336 13.50 -3.04 18.52
N VAL A 337 12.53 -3.23 17.63
CA VAL A 337 12.14 -2.26 16.60
C VAL A 337 10.68 -1.88 16.82
N ASP A 338 10.45 -0.61 17.12
CA ASP A 338 9.12 -0.08 17.43
C ASP A 338 8.57 0.72 16.24
N LEU A 339 7.73 0.07 15.42
CA LEU A 339 7.09 0.73 14.28
C LEU A 339 5.99 1.70 14.71
N ALA A 340 5.54 1.64 15.97
CA ALA A 340 4.52 2.53 16.50
C ALA A 340 5.12 3.73 17.25
N ALA A 341 6.43 3.96 17.16
CA ALA A 341 7.15 5.02 17.88
C ALA A 341 6.54 6.43 17.70
N GLU A 342 6.00 6.73 16.51
CA GLU A 342 5.35 8.02 16.22
C GLU A 342 4.07 8.23 17.05
N ALA A 343 3.33 7.15 17.32
CA ALA A 343 2.08 7.17 18.08
C ALA A 343 2.27 6.91 19.58
N GLY A 344 3.51 7.05 20.09
CA GLY A 344 3.89 6.83 21.48
C GLY A 344 4.77 5.59 21.70
N GLY A 345 4.73 4.62 20.78
CA GLY A 345 5.50 3.37 20.82
C GLY A 345 4.83 2.24 21.59
N ASN A 346 5.00 1.00 21.12
CA ASN A 346 4.55 -0.18 21.86
C ASN A 346 5.51 -0.58 22.99
N ILE A 347 6.74 -0.10 22.93
CA ILE A 347 7.79 -0.46 23.87
C ILE A 347 7.98 0.73 24.83
N GLU A 348 7.91 0.47 26.13
CA GLU A 348 7.90 1.51 27.17
C GLU A 348 9.14 2.43 27.13
N THR A 349 10.28 1.86 26.78
CA THR A 349 11.58 2.55 26.71
C THR A 349 11.88 3.12 25.32
N THR A 350 10.95 3.08 24.36
CA THR A 350 11.17 3.69 23.04
C THR A 350 11.43 5.19 23.15
N ARG A 351 12.46 5.65 22.44
CA ARG A 351 12.74 7.08 22.22
C ARG A 351 12.46 7.41 20.75
N PRO A 352 11.32 8.05 20.43
CA PRO A 352 10.94 8.32 19.04
C PRO A 352 12.05 9.07 18.27
N GLY A 353 12.33 8.60 17.05
CA GLY A 353 13.38 9.12 16.18
C GLY A 353 14.80 8.67 16.51
N GLN A 354 15.02 7.90 17.57
CA GLN A 354 16.36 7.51 18.02
C GLN A 354 16.62 6.01 17.86
N CYS A 355 17.91 5.67 17.70
CA CYS A 355 18.43 4.32 17.93
C CYS A 355 19.46 4.41 19.05
N TYR A 356 19.30 3.61 20.10
CA TYR A 356 20.19 3.63 21.26
C TYR A 356 20.29 2.26 21.92
N THR A 357 21.36 2.01 22.66
CA THR A 357 21.53 0.79 23.46
C THR A 357 21.24 1.11 24.93
N ASN A 358 20.41 0.30 25.59
CA ASN A 358 20.14 0.47 27.01
C ASN A 358 21.28 -0.10 27.88
N SER A 359 21.20 0.06 29.21
CA SER A 359 22.21 -0.44 30.15
C SER A 359 22.36 -1.96 30.16
N ASN A 360 21.35 -2.71 29.70
CA ASN A 360 21.37 -4.17 29.62
C ASN A 360 21.92 -4.69 28.28
N GLY A 361 22.35 -3.80 27.38
CA GLY A 361 22.87 -4.15 26.06
C GLY A 361 21.80 -4.43 25.00
N VAL A 362 20.53 -4.10 25.26
CA VAL A 362 19.44 -4.24 24.27
C VAL A 362 19.36 -2.97 23.41
N ILE A 363 19.38 -3.15 22.10
CA ILE A 363 19.37 -2.08 21.11
C ILE A 363 17.92 -1.72 20.77
N HIS A 364 17.54 -0.46 20.95
CA HIS A 364 16.22 0.07 20.70
C HIS A 364 16.24 0.87 19.40
N ILE A 365 15.37 0.53 18.45
CA ILE A 365 15.20 1.24 17.19
C ILE A 365 13.79 1.84 17.17
N GLY A 366 13.70 3.15 17.43
CA GLY A 366 12.45 3.91 17.45
C GLY A 366 12.33 4.91 16.31
N TYR A 367 12.95 4.64 15.14
CA TYR A 367 12.89 5.55 13.99
C TYR A 367 11.45 5.75 13.51
N THR A 368 11.07 7.00 13.25
CA THR A 368 9.74 7.38 12.77
C THR A 368 9.71 7.63 11.25
N ASP A 369 10.82 7.37 10.56
CA ASP A 369 11.03 7.70 9.15
C ASP A 369 11.45 6.48 8.31
N LEU A 370 11.09 5.26 8.72
CA LEU A 370 11.53 4.02 8.04
C LEU A 370 11.27 3.99 6.52
N PRO A 371 10.11 4.45 5.99
CA PRO A 371 9.93 4.55 4.54
C PRO A 371 10.93 5.50 3.86
N SER A 372 11.35 6.57 4.55
CA SER A 372 12.36 7.52 4.07
C SER A 372 13.76 6.90 4.00
N ARG A 373 14.00 5.82 4.76
CA ARG A 373 15.27 5.06 4.73
C ARG A 373 15.35 4.06 3.59
N LEU A 374 14.29 3.93 2.78
CA LEU A 374 14.28 3.18 1.52
C LEU A 374 13.57 4.01 0.42
N PRO A 375 14.07 5.23 0.14
CA PRO A 375 13.28 6.28 -0.51
C PRO A 375 12.98 5.99 -1.98
N THR A 376 13.87 5.29 -2.69
CA THR A 376 13.69 4.92 -4.10
C THR A 376 12.50 3.98 -4.31
N GLN A 377 12.25 3.04 -3.38
CA GLN A 377 11.09 2.16 -3.44
C GLN A 377 9.83 2.80 -2.85
N SER A 378 9.99 3.67 -1.85
CA SER A 378 8.87 4.39 -1.23
C SER A 378 8.29 5.51 -2.09
N SER A 379 8.99 5.90 -3.16
CA SER A 379 8.49 6.88 -4.12
C SER A 379 7.60 6.16 -5.17
N PRO A 380 6.38 6.64 -5.43
CA PRO A 380 5.38 5.88 -6.19
C PRO A 380 5.77 5.68 -7.65
N LYS A 381 5.34 4.54 -8.22
CA LYS A 381 5.58 4.16 -9.64
C LYS A 381 4.33 4.21 -10.51
N GLU A 382 3.13 4.40 -9.95
CA GLU A 382 1.86 4.19 -10.66
C GLU A 382 1.13 5.48 -11.09
N GLN A 383 0.17 5.33 -12.00
CA GLN A 383 -0.44 6.41 -12.78
C GLN A 383 -1.71 7.02 -12.13
N PHE A 384 -1.88 8.33 -12.29
CA PHE A 384 -3.03 9.08 -11.78
C PHE A 384 -4.19 9.15 -12.80
N ASN A 385 -5.42 8.93 -12.35
CA ASN A 385 -6.68 9.27 -13.05
C ASN A 385 -7.75 9.57 -11.99
N VAL A 386 -8.48 10.69 -12.11
CA VAL A 386 -9.48 11.12 -11.13
C VAL A 386 -10.84 11.28 -11.81
N ASP A 387 -11.80 10.45 -11.39
CA ASP A 387 -13.22 10.63 -11.67
C ASP A 387 -13.91 11.17 -10.39
N LEU A 388 -14.49 12.37 -10.46
CA LEU A 388 -15.09 13.04 -9.31
C LEU A 388 -16.39 12.38 -8.82
N ASN A 389 -17.00 11.48 -9.60
CA ASN A 389 -18.17 10.69 -9.17
C ASN A 389 -17.77 9.40 -8.43
N ASP A 390 -16.46 9.19 -8.23
CA ASP A 390 -15.92 8.01 -7.59
C ASP A 390 -15.98 8.13 -6.05
N GLU A 391 -16.52 7.10 -5.39
CA GLU A 391 -16.56 6.98 -3.92
C GLU A 391 -15.17 7.04 -3.28
N VAL A 392 -14.12 6.60 -3.99
CA VAL A 392 -12.71 6.71 -3.58
C VAL A 392 -12.30 8.17 -3.55
N VAL A 393 -12.68 8.92 -4.58
CA VAL A 393 -12.41 10.36 -4.65
C VAL A 393 -13.14 11.09 -3.53
N ARG A 394 -14.40 10.74 -3.25
CA ARG A 394 -15.14 11.32 -2.13
C ARG A 394 -14.55 10.97 -0.76
N GLY A 395 -14.06 9.76 -0.58
CA GLY A 395 -13.38 9.34 0.65
C GLY A 395 -12.06 10.10 0.88
N THR A 396 -11.34 10.36 -0.21
CA THR A 396 -9.99 10.96 -0.17
C THR A 396 -10.02 12.50 -0.07
N ILE A 397 -11.08 13.16 -0.54
CA ILE A 397 -11.16 14.63 -0.55
C ILE A 397 -11.40 15.20 0.87
N VAL A 398 -10.48 16.04 1.32
CA VAL A 398 -10.54 16.76 2.60
C VAL A 398 -11.11 18.16 2.42
N LEU A 399 -10.61 18.89 1.41
CA LEU A 399 -11.10 20.21 1.01
C LEU A 399 -11.53 20.18 -0.45
N HIS A 400 -12.64 20.82 -0.77
CA HIS A 400 -13.04 21.10 -2.15
C HIS A 400 -13.26 22.59 -2.31
N GLN A 401 -12.37 23.26 -3.06
CA GLN A 401 -12.41 24.71 -3.27
C GLN A 401 -12.51 25.49 -1.94
N GLY A 402 -11.71 25.09 -0.95
CA GLY A 402 -11.71 25.66 0.39
C GLY A 402 -12.84 25.22 1.31
N ARG A 403 -13.85 24.52 0.81
CA ARG A 403 -14.93 23.96 1.64
C ARG A 403 -14.49 22.64 2.27
N MET A 404 -14.71 22.50 3.57
CA MET A 404 -14.46 21.25 4.30
C MET A 404 -15.40 20.14 3.82
N MET A 405 -14.81 19.02 3.40
CA MET A 405 -15.50 17.81 2.94
C MET A 405 -15.24 16.60 3.84
N TRP A 406 -14.26 16.67 4.74
CA TRP A 406 -14.01 15.63 5.74
C TRP A 406 -14.82 15.89 7.02
N PRO A 407 -15.32 14.83 7.71
CA PRO A 407 -15.22 13.42 7.37
C PRO A 407 -16.13 13.00 6.19
N PRO A 408 -15.76 11.95 5.44
CA PRO A 408 -16.63 11.42 4.39
C PRO A 408 -17.91 10.79 5.00
N PRO A 409 -19.00 10.68 4.22
CA PRO A 409 -20.17 9.95 4.64
C PRO A 409 -19.81 8.49 4.92
N VAL A 410 -20.46 7.87 5.91
CA VAL A 410 -20.27 6.45 6.22
C VAL A 410 -20.70 5.62 5.01
N ILE A 411 -19.78 4.83 4.44
CA ILE A 411 -20.09 3.90 3.35
C ILE A 411 -20.93 2.78 3.97
N SER A 412 -22.16 2.59 3.49
CA SER A 412 -23.13 1.63 4.04
C SER A 412 -22.83 0.16 3.72
N SER A 413 -21.60 -0.16 3.33
CA SER A 413 -21.15 -1.53 3.05
C SER A 413 -19.75 -1.70 3.64
N PRO A 414 -19.57 -2.46 4.74
CA PRO A 414 -18.23 -2.85 5.13
C PRO A 414 -17.59 -3.59 3.95
N PRO A 415 -16.27 -3.48 3.73
CA PRO A 415 -15.61 -4.27 2.71
C PRO A 415 -15.95 -5.75 2.98
N PRO A 416 -16.18 -6.56 1.95
CA PRO A 416 -16.30 -7.99 2.16
C PRO A 416 -15.02 -8.41 2.89
N SER A 417 -15.15 -9.06 4.05
CA SER A 417 -14.05 -9.85 4.61
C SER A 417 -13.44 -10.64 3.45
N PRO A 418 -12.12 -10.82 3.38
CA PRO A 418 -11.54 -11.67 2.35
C PRO A 418 -12.20 -13.04 2.53
N THR A 419 -13.23 -13.29 1.74
CA THR A 419 -13.74 -14.63 1.51
C THR A 419 -12.49 -15.28 0.97
N LEU A 420 -11.91 -16.19 1.75
CA LEU A 420 -11.05 -17.25 1.25
C LEU A 420 -11.58 -17.50 -0.14
N ALA A 421 -10.81 -17.15 -1.17
CA ALA A 421 -11.08 -17.63 -2.49
C ALA A 421 -11.22 -19.11 -2.22
N LYS A 422 -12.48 -19.60 -2.21
CA LYS A 422 -12.77 -21.01 -2.05
C LYS A 422 -11.77 -21.57 -3.00
N LYS A 423 -10.78 -22.28 -2.43
CA LYS A 423 -9.80 -23.02 -3.19
C LYS A 423 -10.65 -23.52 -4.33
N ILE A 424 -10.32 -23.10 -5.55
CA ILE A 424 -10.81 -23.87 -6.67
C ILE A 424 -10.22 -25.21 -6.24
N GLU A 425 -11.06 -26.03 -5.60
CA GLU A 425 -11.21 -27.40 -5.96
C GLU A 425 -11.08 -27.28 -7.46
N GLU A 426 -9.82 -27.38 -7.91
CA GLU A 426 -9.44 -28.40 -8.84
C GLU A 426 -10.55 -29.39 -8.63
N LYS A 427 -11.48 -29.39 -9.60
CA LYS A 427 -12.09 -30.64 -9.94
C LYS A 427 -10.86 -31.53 -10.13
N ALA A 428 -10.36 -32.09 -9.03
CA ALA A 428 -10.07 -33.49 -8.90
C ALA A 428 -11.23 -34.04 -9.68
N VAL A 429 -10.93 -34.31 -10.94
CA VAL A 429 -11.65 -35.28 -11.72
C VAL A 429 -11.84 -36.35 -10.68
N VAL A 430 -13.07 -36.47 -10.21
CA VAL A 430 -13.43 -37.58 -9.36
C VAL A 430 -13.18 -38.73 -10.32
N GLU A 431 -11.97 -39.28 -10.25
CA GLU A 431 -11.70 -40.62 -10.70
C GLU A 431 -12.67 -41.41 -9.86
N VAL A 432 -13.86 -41.62 -10.43
CA VAL A 432 -14.79 -42.62 -9.95
C VAL A 432 -13.90 -43.85 -9.80
N PRO A 433 -13.67 -44.36 -8.58
CA PRO A 433 -12.76 -45.47 -8.41
C PRO A 433 -13.27 -46.58 -9.32
N LEU A 434 -12.46 -46.92 -10.33
CA LEU A 434 -12.82 -47.94 -11.31
C LEU A 434 -13.27 -49.17 -10.53
N SER A 435 -14.43 -49.72 -10.86
CA SER A 435 -14.89 -50.95 -10.21
C SER A 435 -13.81 -52.02 -10.35
N PRO A 436 -13.70 -53.00 -9.42
CA PRO A 436 -12.69 -54.06 -9.51
C PRO A 436 -12.66 -54.74 -10.90
N LEU A 437 -13.82 -54.85 -11.55
CA LEU A 437 -13.97 -55.36 -12.91
C LEU A 437 -13.36 -54.43 -13.97
N GLN A 438 -13.57 -53.11 -13.85
CA GLN A 438 -12.99 -52.13 -14.76
C GLN A 438 -11.47 -52.02 -14.62
N GLN A 439 -10.92 -52.17 -13.40
CA GLN A 439 -9.47 -52.24 -13.18
C GLN A 439 -8.87 -53.48 -13.86
N THR A 440 -9.54 -54.63 -13.72
CA THR A 440 -9.12 -55.90 -14.34
C THR A 440 -9.20 -55.84 -15.87
N PHE A 441 -10.23 -55.22 -16.43
CA PHE A 441 -10.32 -55.01 -17.88
C PHE A 441 -9.24 -54.06 -18.40
N LYS A 442 -8.95 -52.97 -17.68
CA LYS A 442 -7.92 -52.01 -18.07
C LYS A 442 -6.54 -52.63 -18.05
N SER A 443 -6.21 -53.43 -17.04
CA SER A 443 -4.93 -54.15 -16.99
C SER A 443 -4.82 -55.19 -18.12
N ALA A 444 -5.84 -56.02 -18.34
CA ALA A 444 -5.86 -56.99 -19.43
C ALA A 444 -5.70 -56.34 -20.82
N ALA A 445 -6.34 -55.20 -21.05
CA ALA A 445 -6.23 -54.46 -22.31
C ALA A 445 -4.81 -53.93 -22.53
N ILE A 446 -4.14 -53.41 -21.50
CA ILE A 446 -2.75 -52.93 -21.59
C ILE A 446 -1.79 -54.06 -21.94
N TYR A 447 -1.92 -55.22 -21.29
CA TYR A 447 -1.08 -56.39 -21.60
C TYR A 447 -1.34 -56.95 -23.00
N THR A 448 -2.60 -56.92 -23.46
CA THR A 448 -2.95 -57.41 -24.80
C THR A 448 -2.43 -56.47 -25.90
N ALA A 449 -2.54 -55.15 -25.70
CA ALA A 449 -1.97 -54.15 -26.61
C ALA A 449 -0.44 -54.19 -26.63
N GLY A 450 0.20 -54.46 -25.48
CA GLY A 450 1.65 -54.66 -25.39
C GLY A 450 2.13 -55.89 -26.17
N ASN A 451 1.39 -56.99 -26.12
CA ASN A 451 1.74 -58.22 -26.85
C ASN A 451 1.53 -58.12 -28.37
N LEU A 452 0.56 -57.30 -28.82
CA LEU A 452 0.33 -57.05 -30.26
C LEU A 452 1.43 -56.21 -30.92
N ASN A 453 2.25 -55.49 -30.15
CA ASN A 453 3.41 -54.77 -30.67
C ASN A 453 4.70 -55.62 -30.70
N PHE A 454 4.64 -56.86 -30.21
CA PHE A 454 5.75 -57.83 -30.23
C PHE A 454 5.47 -59.04 -31.13
N SER A 455 4.39 -58.99 -31.92
CA SER A 455 4.06 -59.96 -32.98
C SER A 455 4.28 -59.31 -34.33
#